data_AF-A0A6U9QG39-F1
#
_entry.id   AF-A0A6U9QG39-F1
#
_cell.length_a   1.000
_cell.length_b   1.000
_cell.length_c   1.000
_cell.angle_alpha   90.00
_cell.angle_beta   90.00
_cell.angle_gamma   90.00
#
_symmetry.space_group_name_H-M   'P 1'
#
loop_
_entity.id
_entity.type
_entity.pdbx_description
1 polymer ?
#
loop_
_entity_poly.entity_id
_entity_poly.type
_entity_poly.pdbx_seq_one_letter_code
_entity_poly.pdbx_strand_id
1 'polypeptide(L)'
;GQRVQIMKKDPKKVGILQFGTEVVASADGSICGLLGASPGASTAVQVALDVLTKCFAKTHMDKWQPKLKTMIESYGTKLSDDPRLFAAIHKKTSVALNINE
;
A
#
# COMPACT_ATOMS: atom_id res chain seq x y z
N GLY A 1 -10.70 11.91 -14.71
CA GLY A 1 -10.48 11.96 -13.24
C GLY A 1 -10.60 13.40 -12.77
N GLN A 2 -11.25 13.62 -11.63
CA GLN A 2 -11.27 14.95 -11.01
C GLN A 2 -9.94 15.18 -10.27
N ARG A 3 -9.35 16.36 -10.43
CA ARG A 3 -8.14 16.74 -9.68
C ARG A 3 -8.57 17.25 -8.31
N VAL A 4 -8.06 16.63 -7.24
CA VAL A 4 -8.44 16.95 -5.86
C VAL A 4 -7.17 17.23 -5.06
N GLN A 5 -7.16 18.32 -4.29
CA GLN A 5 -6.10 18.64 -3.33
C GLN A 5 -6.58 18.30 -1.92
N ILE A 6 -5.79 17.53 -1.17
CA ILE A 6 -6.17 17.10 0.17
C ILE A 6 -5.69 18.13 1.20
N MET A 7 -6.59 18.56 2.08
CA MET A 7 -6.28 19.41 3.23
C MET A 7 -6.63 18.68 4.52
N LYS A 8 -5.69 18.62 5.47
CA LYS A 8 -5.90 18.03 6.80
C LYS A 8 -5.81 19.09 7.88
N LYS A 9 -6.56 18.92 8.96
CA LYS A 9 -6.38 19.72 10.18
C LYS A 9 -5.03 19.37 10.80
N ASP A 10 -4.33 20.38 11.27
CA ASP A 10 -3.09 20.22 12.01
C ASP A 10 -3.31 20.72 13.44
N PRO A 11 -2.76 20.07 14.48
CA PRO A 11 -2.96 20.54 15.85
C PRO A 11 -2.29 21.90 16.15
N LYS A 12 -1.30 22.30 15.35
CA LYS A 12 -0.49 23.52 15.53
C LYS A 12 -0.78 24.59 14.45
N LYS A 13 -1.38 24.22 13.32
CA LYS A 13 -1.75 25.12 12.20
C LYS A 13 -3.25 25.00 11.87
N VAL A 14 -3.82 25.96 11.15
CA VAL A 14 -5.24 25.90 10.71
C VAL A 14 -5.50 24.68 9.80
N GLY A 15 -4.51 24.31 8.98
CA GLY A 15 -4.50 23.10 8.18
C GLY A 15 -3.17 22.92 7.45
N ILE A 16 -2.93 21.71 6.94
CA ILE A 16 -1.78 21.35 6.11
C ILE A 16 -2.24 20.77 4.77
N LEU A 17 -1.48 21.07 3.72
CA LEU A 17 -1.61 20.38 2.44
C LEU A 17 -1.02 18.98 2.59
N GLN A 18 -1.84 17.97 2.31
CA GLN A 18 -1.38 16.59 2.25
C GLN A 18 -0.96 16.30 0.82
N PHE A 19 0.31 15.95 0.64
CA PHE A 19 0.83 15.46 -0.63
C PHE A 19 0.71 13.93 -0.70
N GLY A 20 0.60 13.41 -1.93
CA GLY A 20 0.54 11.98 -2.21
C GLY A 20 -0.87 11.47 -2.49
N THR A 21 -1.05 10.17 -2.30
CA THR A 21 -2.31 9.46 -2.53
C THR A 21 -2.88 8.99 -1.20
N GLU A 22 -4.19 9.13 -1.01
CA GLU A 22 -4.88 8.66 0.19
C GLU A 22 -6.08 7.78 -0.16
N VAL A 23 -6.17 6.62 0.49
CA VAL A 23 -7.33 5.74 0.42
C VAL A 23 -8.30 6.11 1.53
N VAL A 24 -9.47 6.62 1.17
CA VAL A 24 -10.59 6.88 2.09
C VAL A 24 -11.66 5.84 1.82
N ALA A 25 -12.13 5.14 2.86
CA ALA A 25 -13.21 4.17 2.74
C ALA A 25 -14.39 4.59 3.61
N SER A 26 -15.62 4.24 3.20
CA SER A 26 -16.79 4.35 4.06
C SER A 26 -16.63 3.47 5.30
N ALA A 27 -17.38 3.77 6.36
CA ALA A 27 -17.28 3.04 7.63
C ALA A 27 -17.63 1.54 7.49
N ASP A 28 -18.48 1.19 6.53
CA ASP A 28 -18.86 -0.17 6.18
C ASP A 28 -17.96 -0.80 5.10
N GLY A 29 -17.00 -0.05 4.54
CA GLY A 29 -16.06 -0.50 3.53
C GLY A 29 -16.65 -0.71 2.13
N SER A 30 -17.94 -0.43 1.92
CA SER A 30 -18.67 -0.68 0.66
C SER A 30 -18.22 0.23 -0.49
N ILE A 31 -17.67 1.41 -0.18
CA ILE A 31 -17.10 2.33 -1.15
C ILE A 31 -15.75 2.85 -0.66
N CYS A 32 -14.78 2.96 -1.57
CA CYS A 32 -13.53 3.68 -1.32
C CYS A 32 -13.22 4.68 -2.43
N GLY A 33 -12.62 5.80 -2.02
CA GLY A 33 -12.09 6.82 -2.90
C GLY A 33 -10.58 6.88 -2.78
N LEU A 34 -9.92 6.92 -3.92
CA LEU A 34 -8.50 7.23 -4.03
C LEU A 34 -8.35 8.72 -4.30
N LEU A 35 -7.87 9.47 -3.31
CA LEU A 35 -7.76 10.92 -3.37
C LEU A 35 -6.30 11.34 -3.56
N GLY A 36 -6.09 12.47 -4.23
CA GLY A 36 -4.76 13.06 -4.43
C GLY A 36 -4.10 12.63 -5.73
N ALA A 37 -2.78 12.44 -5.70
CA ALA A 37 -2.00 12.07 -6.88
C ALA A 37 -2.31 10.64 -7.34
N SER A 38 -2.16 10.37 -8.63
CA SER A 38 -2.20 8.99 -9.14
C SER A 38 -1.01 8.21 -8.56
N PRO A 39 -1.21 7.00 -8.01
CA PRO A 39 -0.12 6.16 -7.57
C PRO A 39 0.87 5.89 -8.70
N GLY A 40 2.15 6.06 -8.42
CA GLY A 40 3.21 5.58 -9.30
C GLY A 40 3.47 4.08 -9.09
N ALA A 41 4.31 3.50 -9.93
CA ALA A 41 4.69 2.08 -9.83
C ALA A 41 5.20 1.70 -8.43
N SER A 42 5.93 2.60 -7.77
CA SER A 42 6.50 2.39 -6.42
C SER A 42 5.47 2.42 -5.28
N THR A 43 4.27 2.95 -5.50
CA THR A 43 3.24 3.11 -4.45
C THR A 43 1.94 2.37 -4.76
N ALA A 44 1.72 1.97 -6.01
CA ALA A 44 0.48 1.33 -6.45
C ALA A 44 0.16 0.04 -5.69
N VAL A 45 1.17 -0.80 -5.44
CA VAL A 45 0.99 -2.07 -4.69
C VAL A 45 0.56 -1.78 -3.25
N GLN A 46 1.21 -0.82 -2.57
CA GLN A 46 0.84 -0.45 -1.20
C GLN A 46 -0.59 0.11 -1.15
N VAL A 47 -0.95 0.98 -2.10
CA VAL A 47 -2.31 1.52 -2.20
C VAL A 47 -3.36 0.42 -2.40
N ALA A 48 -3.07 -0.57 -3.25
CA ALA A 48 -3.98 -1.71 -3.45
C ALA A 48 -4.15 -2.54 -2.16
N LEU A 49 -3.06 -2.81 -1.44
CA LEU A 49 -3.11 -3.50 -0.15
C LEU A 49 -3.90 -2.71 0.91
N ASP A 50 -3.78 -1.38 0.92
CA ASP A 50 -4.56 -0.51 1.80
C ASP A 50 -6.06 -0.59 1.50
N VAL A 51 -6.45 -0.63 0.22
CA VAL A 51 -7.86 -0.83 -0.18
C VAL A 51 -8.37 -2.19 0.31
N LEU A 52 -7.63 -3.27 0.05
CA LEU A 52 -8.02 -4.61 0.50
C LEU A 52 -8.21 -4.66 2.01
N THR A 53 -7.27 -4.09 2.76
CA THR A 53 -7.30 -4.09 4.22
C THR A 53 -8.45 -3.23 4.75
N LYS A 54 -8.65 -2.01 4.24
CA LYS A 54 -9.69 -1.10 4.73
C LYS A 54 -11.10 -1.55 4.37
N CYS A 55 -11.32 -2.05 3.16
CA CYS A 55 -12.65 -2.41 2.68
C CYS A 55 -13.06 -3.84 3.06
N PHE A 56 -12.12 -4.77 3.18
CA PHE A 56 -12.42 -6.20 3.31
C PHE A 56 -11.87 -6.87 4.58
N ALA A 57 -11.32 -6.09 5.53
CA ALA A 57 -10.80 -6.59 6.81
C ALA A 57 -11.73 -7.58 7.51
N LYS A 58 -13.04 -7.29 7.56
CA LYS A 58 -14.02 -8.08 8.31
C LYS A 58 -14.54 -9.33 7.58
N THR A 59 -14.25 -9.48 6.29
CA THR A 59 -14.97 -10.44 5.43
C THR A 59 -14.04 -11.41 4.69
N HIS A 60 -12.99 -10.90 4.04
CA HIS A 60 -12.19 -11.71 3.11
C HIS A 60 -10.70 -11.75 3.43
N MET A 61 -10.20 -10.82 4.26
CA MET A 61 -8.76 -10.73 4.53
C MET A 61 -8.16 -12.02 5.09
N ASP A 62 -8.83 -12.71 6.01
CA ASP A 62 -8.35 -13.98 6.57
C ASP A 62 -8.16 -15.06 5.50
N LYS A 63 -9.04 -15.08 4.49
CA LYS A 63 -8.97 -16.02 3.36
C LYS A 63 -7.89 -15.64 2.35
N TRP A 64 -7.63 -14.35 2.18
CA TRP A 64 -6.67 -13.86 1.19
C TRP A 64 -5.25 -13.77 1.72
N GLN A 65 -5.06 -13.65 3.04
CA GLN A 65 -3.75 -13.50 3.66
C GLN A 65 -2.74 -14.60 3.25
N PRO A 66 -3.10 -15.90 3.16
CA PRO A 66 -2.17 -16.92 2.66
C PRO A 66 -1.73 -16.70 1.22
N LYS A 67 -2.68 -16.29 0.34
CA LYS A 67 -2.38 -15.99 -1.06
C LYS A 67 -1.52 -14.75 -1.21
N LEU A 68 -1.78 -13.71 -0.42
CA LEU A 68 -0.97 -12.49 -0.37
C LEU A 68 0.46 -12.79 0.06
N LYS A 69 0.67 -13.62 1.10
CA LYS A 69 2.02 -14.07 1.50
C LYS A 69 2.73 -14.89 0.43
N THR A 70 1.98 -15.64 -0.39
CA THR A 70 2.55 -16.39 -1.51
C THR A 70 3.02 -15.46 -2.64
N MET A 71 2.28 -14.37 -2.89
CA MET A 71 2.61 -13.39 -3.95
C MET A 71 3.67 -12.38 -3.49
N ILE A 72 3.63 -12.01 -2.21
CA ILE A 72 4.47 -11.01 -1.58
C ILE A 72 5.04 -11.66 -0.32
N GLU A 73 6.22 -12.28 -0.44
CA GLU A 73 6.83 -13.07 0.64
C GLU A 73 7.05 -12.26 1.92
N SER A 74 7.32 -10.96 1.79
CA SER A 74 7.50 -10.02 2.90
C SER A 74 6.19 -9.42 3.45
N TYR A 75 5.01 -9.86 2.98
CA TYR A 75 3.74 -9.29 3.40
C TYR A 75 3.51 -9.36 4.91
N GLY A 76 3.25 -8.21 5.54
CA GLY A 76 3.05 -8.08 6.98
C GLY A 76 4.35 -7.99 7.79
N THR A 77 5.51 -7.92 7.13
CA THR A 77 6.82 -7.71 7.77
C THR A 77 7.45 -6.43 7.26
N LYS A 78 8.21 -5.75 8.12
CA LYS A 78 9.03 -4.62 7.71
C LYS A 78 10.34 -5.18 7.17
N LEU A 79 10.46 -5.22 5.85
CA LEU A 79 11.61 -5.85 5.17
C LEU A 79 12.96 -5.22 5.56
N SER A 80 12.97 -3.93 5.96
CA SER A 80 14.17 -3.26 6.47
C SER A 80 14.68 -3.80 7.79
N ASP A 81 13.87 -4.55 8.54
CA ASP A 81 14.25 -5.14 9.82
C ASP A 81 14.79 -6.59 9.66
N ASP A 82 14.71 -7.17 8.45
CA ASP A 82 15.24 -8.50 8.14
C ASP A 82 16.19 -8.46 6.92
N PRO A 83 17.50 -8.23 7.15
CA PRO A 83 18.49 -8.19 6.08
C PRO A 83 18.62 -9.50 5.30
N ARG A 84 18.33 -10.65 5.93
CA ARG A 84 18.45 -11.96 5.28
C ARG A 84 17.32 -12.15 4.29
N LEU A 85 16.09 -11.84 4.71
CA LEU A 85 14.91 -11.89 3.84
C LEU A 85 15.05 -10.89 2.70
N PHE A 86 15.54 -9.68 2.97
CA PHE A 86 15.83 -8.69 1.93
C PHE A 86 16.79 -9.25 0.88
N ALA A 87 17.94 -9.79 1.29
CA ALA A 87 18.94 -10.33 0.35
C ALA A 87 18.37 -11.48 -0.52
N ALA A 88 17.54 -12.35 0.07
CA ALA A 88 16.89 -13.43 -0.66
C ALA A 88 15.89 -12.92 -1.72
N ILE A 89 15.01 -12.00 -1.34
CA ILE A 89 14.01 -11.40 -2.24
C ILE A 89 14.70 -10.58 -3.33
N HIS A 90 15.71 -9.78 -2.96
CA HIS A 90 16.46 -8.95 -3.89
C HIS A 90 17.13 -9.81 -4.96
N LYS A 91 17.88 -10.85 -4.56
CA LYS A 91 18.49 -11.80 -5.50
C LYS A 91 17.46 -12.46 -6.43
N LYS A 92 16.33 -12.93 -5.87
CA LYS A 92 15.25 -13.55 -6.65
C LYS A 92 14.66 -12.58 -7.68
N THR A 93 14.43 -11.33 -7.28
CA THR A 93 13.89 -10.27 -8.13
C THR A 93 14.87 -9.90 -9.24
N SER A 94 16.16 -9.73 -8.90
CA SER A 94 17.22 -9.42 -9.87
C SER A 94 17.33 -10.49 -10.95
N VAL A 95 17.31 -11.78 -10.58
CA VAL A 95 17.30 -12.89 -11.54
C VAL A 95 16.04 -12.87 -12.41
N ALA A 96 14.86 -12.69 -11.80
CA ALA A 96 13.58 -12.68 -12.54
C ALA A 96 13.46 -11.52 -13.53
N LEU A 97 14.03 -10.36 -13.20
CA LEU A 97 14.02 -9.17 -14.04
C LEU A 97 15.25 -9.06 -14.95
N ASN A 98 16.16 -10.04 -14.92
CA ASN A 98 17.43 -10.03 -15.64
C ASN A 98 18.26 -8.75 -15.39
N ILE A 99 18.19 -8.26 -14.14
CA ILE A 99 18.99 -7.15 -13.66
C ILE A 99 20.22 -7.81 -13.04
N ASN A 100 21.24 -8.03 -13.86
CA ASN A 100 22.50 -8.62 -13.42
C ASN A 100 23.22 -7.63 -12.51
N GLU A 101 23.12 -7.82 -11.19
CA GLU A 101 24.04 -7.26 -10.19
C GLU A 101 25.17 -8.25 -9.89
#